data_AF-A0A497NYS5-F1
#
_entry.id   AF-A0A497NYS5-F1
#
_cell.length_a   1.000
_cell.length_b   1.000
_cell.length_c   1.000
_cell.angle_alpha   90.00
_cell.angle_beta   90.00
_cell.angle_gamma   90.00
#
_symmetry.space_group_name_H-M   'P 1'
#
loop_
_entity.id
_entity.type
_entity.pdbx_description
1 polymer ?
#
loop_
_entity_poly.entity_id
_entity_poly.type
_entity_poly.pdbx_seq_one_letter_code
_entity_poly.pdbx_strand_id
1 'polypeptide(L)'
;MIDEDMGERLKVALRNIRWWFSRQVSYSQFLPSKEDLECEETKELSKKLIGDSYKETLTNIVEWQERNLQYWHERAEMFTLLYILSAIAFFFVLPQNLWMIPLIIIIFWLFLGDFMTFFIGALILISEVIVAIVVFVYVANTSIIIRSVGLSIIFGSIFSLLLYGMLKYRCLKASLPEFKFADAFKSSLPIRKILQYRLAVCRDYAKLTATLLISSYGLRNSIYFITIPQHVAAAIEIKDKMYVLDQSLPVMTFNKWINYWSEKLSGSFLSKVYSSIYRILGGDVQLYKLIANNGTIKVRKICYKKLGKVRDIPQLDVDIITNKVAYSLGISQLSNKSEPDTEINLKYFAIRYDRDEIVEFSLTRAIKNKLDSELCGNMRKITKIELSQDKSDFTLAVHMS
;
A
#
# COMPACT_ATOMS: atom_id res chain seq x y z
N MET A 1 -40.84 13.64 -15.38
CA MET A 1 -40.17 12.72 -16.33
C MET A 1 -38.77 13.25 -16.55
N ILE A 2 -37.75 12.51 -16.13
CA ILE A 2 -36.38 12.77 -16.56
C ILE A 2 -36.30 12.21 -17.99
N ASP A 3 -35.98 13.06 -18.96
CA ASP A 3 -35.76 12.65 -20.34
C ASP A 3 -34.65 11.59 -20.40
N GLU A 4 -34.83 10.51 -21.17
CA GLU A 4 -33.84 9.43 -21.32
C GLU A 4 -32.47 9.97 -21.78
N ASP A 5 -32.47 11.04 -22.59
CA ASP A 5 -31.28 11.75 -23.03
C ASP A 5 -30.52 12.41 -21.84
N MET A 6 -31.26 13.01 -20.90
CA MET A 6 -30.65 13.58 -19.69
C MET A 6 -30.03 12.49 -18.81
N GLY A 7 -30.64 11.31 -18.76
CA GLY A 7 -30.12 10.13 -18.06
C GLY A 7 -28.78 9.63 -18.63
N GLU A 8 -28.66 9.50 -19.95
CA GLU A 8 -27.40 9.09 -20.58
C GLU A 8 -26.31 10.16 -20.48
N ARG A 9 -26.64 11.43 -20.69
CA ARG A 9 -25.67 12.54 -20.51
C ARG A 9 -25.12 12.58 -19.09
N LEU A 10 -25.97 12.35 -18.08
CA LEU A 10 -25.54 12.29 -16.68
C LEU A 10 -24.63 11.07 -16.43
N LYS A 11 -24.96 9.88 -16.98
CA LYS A 11 -24.09 8.70 -16.87
C LYS A 11 -22.73 8.91 -17.53
N VAL A 12 -22.68 9.55 -18.71
CA VAL A 12 -21.43 9.87 -19.41
C VAL A 12 -20.64 10.92 -18.63
N ALA A 13 -21.28 11.97 -18.12
CA ALA A 13 -20.65 12.97 -17.28
C ALA A 13 -20.06 12.35 -16.01
N LEU A 14 -20.83 11.54 -15.28
CA LEU A 14 -20.36 10.83 -14.08
C LEU A 14 -19.22 9.85 -14.40
N ARG A 15 -19.25 9.19 -15.57
CA ARG A 15 -18.17 8.30 -16.04
C ARG A 15 -16.89 9.08 -16.34
N ASN A 16 -17.00 10.22 -17.00
CA ASN A 16 -15.87 11.10 -17.34
C ASN A 16 -15.28 11.74 -16.08
N ILE A 17 -16.13 12.18 -15.16
CA ILE A 17 -15.77 12.71 -13.85
C ILE A 17 -15.06 11.63 -13.02
N ARG A 18 -15.61 10.41 -12.96
CA ARG A 18 -14.98 9.26 -12.29
C ARG A 18 -13.62 8.91 -12.91
N TRP A 19 -13.53 8.94 -14.24
CA TRP A 19 -12.29 8.65 -14.95
C TRP A 19 -11.22 9.72 -14.72
N TRP A 20 -11.61 11.01 -14.78
CA TRP A 20 -10.73 12.14 -14.46
C TRP A 20 -10.28 12.12 -13.00
N PHE A 21 -11.16 11.75 -12.07
CA PHE A 21 -10.85 11.59 -10.65
C PHE A 21 -9.86 10.45 -10.40
N SER A 22 -10.13 9.26 -10.98
CA SER A 22 -9.17 8.15 -10.97
C SER A 22 -7.85 8.56 -11.63
N ARG A 23 -7.88 9.44 -12.63
CA ARG A 23 -6.69 9.92 -13.34
C ARG A 23 -5.84 10.87 -12.49
N GLN A 24 -6.46 11.85 -11.82
CA GLN A 24 -5.76 12.87 -11.01
C GLN A 24 -5.35 12.36 -9.63
N VAL A 25 -6.19 11.55 -8.99
CA VAL A 25 -5.97 11.08 -7.62
C VAL A 25 -5.21 9.75 -7.57
N SER A 26 -5.20 8.93 -8.63
CA SER A 26 -4.58 7.60 -8.54
C SER A 26 -3.09 7.58 -8.87
N TYR A 27 -2.65 8.00 -10.07
CA TYR A 27 -1.28 7.68 -10.51
C TYR A 27 -0.23 8.75 -10.29
N SER A 28 -0.61 10.03 -10.19
CA SER A 28 0.33 11.11 -9.83
C SER A 28 1.02 10.83 -8.50
N GLN A 29 0.35 10.09 -7.60
CA GLN A 29 0.84 9.75 -6.28
C GLN A 29 2.06 8.83 -6.28
N PHE A 30 2.17 7.93 -7.26
CA PHE A 30 3.23 6.92 -7.34
C PHE A 30 4.12 7.05 -8.58
N LEU A 31 3.86 8.02 -9.46
CA LEU A 31 4.69 8.26 -10.64
C LEU A 31 5.98 9.02 -10.24
N PRO A 32 7.18 8.51 -10.58
CA PRO A 32 8.42 9.25 -10.37
C PRO A 32 8.41 10.58 -11.14
N SER A 33 8.79 11.66 -10.45
CA SER A 33 9.04 12.95 -11.09
C SER A 33 10.40 12.94 -11.80
N LYS A 34 10.70 13.99 -12.58
CA LYS A 34 12.03 14.18 -13.17
C LYS A 34 13.11 14.29 -12.08
N GLU A 35 12.83 15.05 -11.02
CA GLU A 35 13.72 15.22 -9.87
C GLU A 35 13.98 13.88 -9.15
N ASP A 36 12.98 13.00 -9.08
CA ASP A 36 13.13 11.67 -8.49
C ASP A 36 14.08 10.79 -9.29
N LEU A 37 14.03 10.87 -10.63
CA LEU A 37 14.96 10.13 -11.51
C LEU A 37 16.37 10.71 -11.53
N GLU A 38 16.49 12.02 -11.36
CA GLU A 38 17.78 12.72 -11.32
C GLU A 38 18.44 12.64 -9.94
N CYS A 39 17.75 12.09 -8.93
CA CYS A 39 18.25 11.93 -7.57
C CYS A 39 19.49 11.02 -7.51
N GLU A 40 20.66 11.60 -7.22
CA GLU A 40 21.94 10.87 -7.13
C GLU A 40 21.92 9.78 -6.05
N GLU A 41 21.32 10.01 -4.89
CA GLU A 41 21.18 8.98 -3.84
C GLU A 41 20.47 7.72 -4.36
N THR A 42 19.48 7.89 -5.25
CA THR A 42 18.75 6.75 -5.82
C THR A 42 19.56 6.04 -6.89
N LYS A 43 20.34 6.77 -7.69
CA LYS A 43 21.25 6.19 -8.68
C LYS A 43 22.36 5.40 -8.00
N GLU A 44 22.96 5.93 -6.94
CA GLU A 44 23.97 5.22 -6.14
C GLU A 44 23.39 3.98 -5.47
N LEU A 45 22.18 4.10 -4.89
CA LEU A 45 21.50 2.96 -4.31
C LEU A 45 21.20 1.89 -5.37
N SER A 46 20.68 2.28 -6.53
CA SER A 46 20.43 1.36 -7.65
C SER A 46 21.71 0.61 -8.06
N LYS A 47 22.84 1.31 -8.21
CA LYS A 47 24.14 0.67 -8.52
C LYS A 47 24.55 -0.38 -7.48
N LYS A 48 24.28 -0.14 -6.19
CA LYS A 48 24.58 -1.09 -5.10
C LYS A 48 23.65 -2.31 -5.10
N LEU A 49 22.44 -2.17 -5.62
CA LEU A 49 21.42 -3.22 -5.62
C LEU A 49 21.44 -4.09 -6.89
N ILE A 50 22.13 -3.65 -7.95
CA ILE A 50 22.36 -4.46 -9.15
C ILE A 50 23.18 -5.69 -8.77
N GLY A 51 22.61 -6.87 -9.01
CA GLY A 51 23.31 -8.14 -8.94
C GLY A 51 23.72 -8.66 -10.32
N ASP A 52 24.25 -9.87 -10.37
CA ASP A 52 24.75 -10.49 -11.60
C ASP A 52 23.61 -10.97 -12.52
N SER A 53 22.37 -10.94 -12.01
CA SER A 53 21.19 -11.43 -12.72
C SER A 53 19.93 -10.62 -12.39
N TYR A 54 18.87 -10.81 -13.20
CA TYR A 54 17.55 -10.24 -12.93
C TYR A 54 16.99 -10.73 -11.59
N LYS A 55 17.04 -12.03 -11.30
CA LYS A 55 16.52 -12.59 -10.04
C LYS A 55 17.19 -11.96 -8.82
N GLU A 56 18.50 -11.75 -8.89
CA GLU A 56 19.27 -11.15 -7.80
C GLU A 56 18.94 -9.67 -7.65
N THR A 57 18.98 -8.90 -8.73
CA THR A 57 18.69 -7.45 -8.67
C THR A 57 17.28 -7.17 -8.16
N LEU A 58 16.25 -7.88 -8.66
CA LEU A 58 14.87 -7.67 -8.20
C LEU A 58 14.71 -8.06 -6.73
N THR A 59 15.36 -9.15 -6.31
CA THR A 59 15.33 -9.60 -4.91
C THR A 59 16.05 -8.60 -4.00
N ASN A 60 17.21 -8.11 -4.40
CA ASN A 60 17.98 -7.11 -3.66
C ASN A 60 17.18 -5.81 -3.46
N ILE A 61 16.45 -5.35 -4.49
CA ILE A 61 15.58 -4.16 -4.38
C ILE A 61 14.52 -4.37 -3.28
N VAL A 62 13.75 -5.46 -3.35
CA VAL A 62 12.67 -5.71 -2.39
C VAL A 62 13.22 -6.01 -1.00
N GLU A 63 14.30 -6.78 -0.89
CA GLU A 63 14.98 -7.08 0.37
C GLU A 63 15.53 -5.81 1.05
N TRP A 64 16.13 -4.91 0.27
CA TRP A 64 16.59 -3.63 0.78
C TRP A 64 15.42 -2.79 1.28
N GLN A 65 14.30 -2.73 0.53
CA GLN A 65 13.11 -2.00 0.95
C GLN A 65 12.56 -2.56 2.26
N GLU A 66 12.40 -3.88 2.37
CA GLU A 66 11.89 -4.55 3.57
C GLU A 66 12.76 -4.30 4.81
N ARG A 67 14.10 -4.25 4.64
CA ARG A 67 15.03 -4.02 5.75
C ARG A 67 15.23 -2.56 6.14
N ASN A 68 15.03 -1.64 5.20
CA ASN A 68 15.41 -0.24 5.38
C ASN A 68 14.22 0.71 5.41
N LEU A 69 13.02 0.28 5.05
CA LEU A 69 11.83 1.10 5.07
C LEU A 69 10.79 0.48 5.99
N GLN A 70 10.25 1.30 6.89
CA GLN A 70 9.14 0.94 7.73
C GLN A 70 7.83 1.43 7.09
N TYR A 71 6.78 0.61 7.18
CA TYR A 71 5.47 1.02 6.71
C TYR A 71 4.91 2.17 7.57
N TRP A 72 4.52 3.26 6.91
CA TRP A 72 4.04 4.48 7.57
C TRP A 72 2.52 4.39 7.79
N HIS A 73 2.12 3.63 8.81
CA HIS A 73 0.72 3.34 9.15
C HIS A 73 -0.12 4.61 9.29
N GLU A 74 0.37 5.63 9.97
CA GLU A 74 -0.39 6.86 10.22
C GLU A 74 -0.68 7.58 8.90
N ARG A 75 0.29 7.67 7.99
CA ARG A 75 0.05 8.29 6.68
C ARG A 75 -0.96 7.50 5.84
N ALA A 76 -1.03 6.18 6.00
CA ALA A 76 -2.02 5.34 5.32
C ALA A 76 -3.43 5.47 5.93
N GLU A 77 -3.51 5.46 7.27
CA GLU A 77 -4.76 5.30 8.02
C GLU A 77 -5.34 6.64 8.47
N MET A 78 -4.51 7.56 8.97
CA MET A 78 -4.95 8.87 9.50
C MET A 78 -5.63 9.70 8.42
N PHE A 79 -5.16 9.64 7.17
CA PHE A 79 -5.84 10.31 6.05
C PHE A 79 -7.26 9.77 5.87
N THR A 80 -7.43 8.45 5.92
CA THR A 80 -8.75 7.80 5.78
C THR A 80 -9.66 8.15 6.96
N LEU A 81 -9.13 8.11 8.18
CA LEU A 81 -9.89 8.45 9.40
C LEU A 81 -10.30 9.92 9.41
N LEU A 82 -9.38 10.83 9.12
CA LEU A 82 -9.67 12.27 9.04
C LEU A 82 -10.71 12.57 7.95
N TYR A 83 -10.62 11.87 6.81
CA TYR A 83 -11.62 11.99 5.75
C TYR A 83 -13.01 11.53 6.22
N ILE A 84 -13.11 10.38 6.90
CA ILE A 84 -14.37 9.86 7.45
C ILE A 84 -14.93 10.83 8.50
N LEU A 85 -14.10 11.27 9.45
CA LEU A 85 -14.53 12.20 10.51
C LEU A 85 -14.99 13.53 9.92
N SER A 86 -14.29 14.05 8.91
CA SER A 86 -14.69 15.28 8.21
C SER A 86 -16.01 15.11 7.47
N ALA A 87 -16.22 13.97 6.80
CA ALA A 87 -17.49 13.65 6.15
C ALA A 87 -18.64 13.55 7.16
N ILE A 88 -18.42 12.89 8.30
CA ILE A 88 -19.42 12.81 9.39
C ILE A 88 -19.72 14.22 9.94
N ALA A 89 -18.70 15.01 10.28
CA ALA A 89 -18.88 16.38 10.76
C ALA A 89 -19.76 17.20 9.81
N PHE A 90 -19.49 17.06 8.52
CA PHE A 90 -20.24 17.74 7.48
C PHE A 90 -21.73 17.33 7.44
N PHE A 91 -22.05 16.05 7.65
CA PHE A 91 -23.45 15.60 7.79
C PHE A 91 -24.15 16.21 9.00
N PHE A 92 -23.45 16.47 10.11
CA PHE A 92 -24.03 17.07 11.32
C PHE A 92 -24.30 18.58 11.17
N VAL A 93 -23.51 19.29 10.35
CA VAL A 93 -23.64 20.74 10.14
C VAL A 93 -24.81 21.09 9.21
N LEU A 94 -25.21 20.18 8.31
CA LEU A 94 -26.19 20.51 7.29
C LEU A 94 -27.64 20.61 7.79
N PRO A 95 -28.39 21.64 7.36
CA PRO A 95 -29.82 21.77 7.65
C PRO A 95 -30.64 20.58 7.17
N GLN A 96 -31.70 20.23 7.93
CA GLN A 96 -32.49 19.02 7.66
C GLN A 96 -33.30 19.06 6.35
N ASN A 97 -33.40 20.22 5.74
CA ASN A 97 -34.10 20.47 4.49
C ASN A 97 -33.16 20.44 3.27
N LEU A 98 -31.85 20.28 3.47
CA LEU A 98 -30.84 20.38 2.41
C LEU A 98 -30.09 19.08 2.14
N TRP A 99 -30.63 17.90 2.45
CA TRP A 99 -29.91 16.60 2.43
C TRP A 99 -29.28 16.19 1.10
N MET A 100 -29.70 16.82 -0.01
CA MET A 100 -29.12 16.62 -1.34
C MET A 100 -27.85 17.46 -1.59
N ILE A 101 -27.72 18.62 -0.95
CA ILE A 101 -26.53 19.48 -1.03
C ILE A 101 -25.27 18.81 -0.44
N PRO A 102 -25.32 18.07 0.69
CA PRO A 102 -24.18 17.38 1.24
C PRO A 102 -23.61 16.35 0.28
N LEU A 103 -24.46 15.63 -0.46
CA LEU A 103 -23.99 14.65 -1.42
C LEU A 103 -23.21 15.34 -2.56
N ILE A 104 -23.72 16.46 -3.07
CA ILE A 104 -23.07 17.28 -4.11
C ILE A 104 -21.77 17.89 -3.59
N ILE A 105 -21.74 18.35 -2.34
CA ILE A 105 -20.55 18.91 -1.71
C ILE A 105 -19.55 17.81 -1.35
N ILE A 106 -19.93 16.65 -0.83
CA ILE A 106 -19.01 15.51 -0.62
C ILE A 106 -18.39 15.05 -1.95
N ILE A 107 -19.21 15.01 -3.01
CA ILE A 107 -18.74 14.80 -4.38
C ILE A 107 -17.73 15.91 -4.73
N PHE A 108 -18.05 17.19 -4.53
CA PHE A 108 -17.16 18.34 -4.77
C PHE A 108 -15.86 18.30 -3.93
N TRP A 109 -15.92 17.82 -2.68
CA TRP A 109 -14.81 17.73 -1.74
C TRP A 109 -13.84 16.61 -2.07
N LEU A 110 -14.34 15.52 -2.67
CA LEU A 110 -13.46 14.54 -3.30
C LEU A 110 -12.56 15.22 -4.35
N PHE A 111 -13.04 16.22 -5.11
CA PHE A 111 -12.26 16.86 -6.19
C PHE A 111 -11.07 17.75 -5.76
N LEU A 112 -10.94 18.16 -4.50
CA LEU A 112 -9.99 19.20 -4.07
C LEU A 112 -8.78 18.67 -3.25
N GLY A 113 -8.41 17.41 -3.42
CA GLY A 113 -7.49 16.65 -2.54
C GLY A 113 -6.15 17.31 -2.13
N ASP A 114 -5.56 18.20 -2.94
CA ASP A 114 -4.30 18.88 -2.58
C ASP A 114 -4.50 20.26 -1.92
N PHE A 115 -5.72 20.83 -1.96
CA PHE A 115 -6.04 22.16 -1.40
C PHE A 115 -6.26 22.13 0.13
N MET A 116 -6.33 20.94 0.72
CA MET A 116 -6.88 20.69 2.05
C MET A 116 -5.93 20.96 3.22
N THR A 117 -4.60 20.95 3.05
CA THR A 117 -3.70 21.22 4.19
C THR A 117 -3.80 22.67 4.69
N PHE A 118 -4.11 23.62 3.81
CA PHE A 118 -4.38 25.01 4.17
C PHE A 118 -5.79 25.19 4.76
N PHE A 119 -6.78 24.48 4.19
CA PHE A 119 -8.17 24.62 4.61
C PHE A 119 -8.49 23.93 5.94
N ILE A 120 -7.82 22.84 6.33
CA ILE A 120 -8.08 22.18 7.62
C ILE A 120 -7.87 23.16 8.79
N GLY A 121 -6.80 23.96 8.77
CA GLY A 121 -6.58 24.98 9.80
C GLY A 121 -7.62 26.10 9.79
N ALA A 122 -7.96 26.60 8.59
CA ALA A 122 -8.99 27.63 8.43
C ALA A 122 -10.40 27.14 8.78
N LEU A 123 -10.73 25.89 8.46
CA LEU A 123 -12.02 25.27 8.72
C LEU A 123 -12.20 24.93 10.20
N ILE A 124 -11.14 24.57 10.92
CA ILE A 124 -11.20 24.43 12.38
C ILE A 124 -11.58 25.77 13.00
N LEU A 125 -10.89 26.86 12.65
CA LEU A 125 -11.19 28.21 13.13
C LEU A 125 -12.61 28.68 12.73
N ILE A 126 -13.01 28.47 11.48
CA ILE A 126 -14.34 28.85 11.00
C ILE A 126 -15.42 28.00 11.70
N SER A 127 -15.17 26.71 11.93
CA SER A 127 -16.12 25.82 12.61
C SER A 127 -16.30 26.21 14.08
N GLU A 128 -15.25 26.62 14.77
CA GLU A 128 -15.34 27.12 16.15
C GLU A 128 -16.18 28.40 16.23
N VAL A 129 -15.98 29.33 15.29
CA VAL A 129 -16.78 30.56 15.19
C VAL A 129 -18.24 30.26 14.86
N ILE A 130 -18.51 29.34 13.93
CA ILE A 130 -19.88 28.95 13.58
C ILE A 130 -20.58 28.23 14.75
N VAL A 131 -19.89 27.32 15.45
CA VAL A 131 -20.45 26.64 16.63
C VAL A 131 -20.75 27.66 17.73
N ALA A 132 -19.85 28.62 17.99
CA ALA A 132 -20.08 29.68 18.95
C ALA A 132 -21.32 30.53 18.58
N ILE A 133 -21.49 30.88 17.30
CA ILE A 133 -22.65 31.65 16.82
C ILE A 133 -23.94 30.82 16.90
N VAL A 134 -23.92 29.54 16.52
CA VAL A 134 -25.11 28.67 16.56
C VAL A 134 -25.54 28.38 17.99
N VAL A 135 -24.58 28.15 18.89
CA VAL A 135 -24.84 27.99 20.34
C VAL A 135 -25.40 29.29 20.93
N PHE A 136 -24.86 30.46 20.53
CA PHE A 136 -25.31 31.76 21.00
C PHE A 136 -26.73 32.11 20.53
N VAL A 137 -27.10 31.74 19.30
CA VAL A 137 -28.40 32.13 18.71
C VAL A 137 -29.54 31.16 19.06
N TYR A 138 -29.26 29.90 19.44
CA TYR A 138 -30.32 28.88 19.52
C TYR A 138 -30.27 27.96 20.77
N VAL A 139 -30.28 28.54 21.98
CA VAL A 139 -30.22 27.80 23.25
C VAL A 139 -31.50 27.00 23.61
N ALA A 140 -32.60 27.05 22.84
CA ALA A 140 -33.89 26.47 23.26
C ALA A 140 -34.31 25.13 22.61
N ASN A 141 -33.53 24.51 21.72
CA ASN A 141 -33.95 23.29 20.99
C ASN A 141 -33.08 22.06 21.32
N THR A 142 -33.70 20.98 21.80
CA THR A 142 -33.05 19.71 22.16
C THR A 142 -32.30 19.04 20.99
N SER A 143 -32.72 19.28 19.74
CA SER A 143 -32.00 18.81 18.54
C SER A 143 -30.61 19.43 18.42
N ILE A 144 -30.42 20.65 18.93
CA ILE A 144 -29.15 21.39 18.83
C ILE A 144 -28.14 20.87 19.86
N ILE A 145 -28.60 20.54 21.07
CA ILE A 145 -27.75 19.93 22.10
C ILE A 145 -27.11 18.64 21.57
N ILE A 146 -27.89 17.76 20.94
CA ILE A 146 -27.37 16.50 20.36
C ILE A 146 -26.35 16.78 19.24
N ARG A 147 -26.61 17.76 18.36
CA ARG A 147 -25.66 18.13 17.29
C ARG A 147 -24.36 18.72 17.84
N SER A 148 -24.45 19.60 18.83
CA SER A 148 -23.29 20.20 19.47
C SER A 148 -22.45 19.15 20.18
N VAL A 149 -23.06 18.21 20.91
CA VAL A 149 -22.37 17.07 21.52
C VAL A 149 -21.69 16.22 20.44
N GLY A 150 -22.41 15.89 19.36
CA GLY A 150 -21.86 15.11 18.24
C GLY A 150 -20.66 15.78 17.57
N LEU A 151 -20.76 17.07 17.27
CA LEU A 151 -19.66 17.86 16.68
C LEU A 151 -18.47 17.95 17.64
N SER A 152 -18.69 18.19 18.92
CA SER A 152 -17.61 18.20 19.92
C SER A 152 -16.87 16.87 19.99
N ILE A 153 -17.58 15.73 19.90
CA ILE A 153 -16.94 14.41 19.84
C ILE A 153 -16.08 14.27 18.57
N ILE A 154 -16.60 14.71 17.42
CA ILE A 154 -15.90 14.59 16.14
C ILE A 154 -14.66 15.50 16.10
N PHE A 155 -14.80 16.78 16.45
CA PHE A 155 -13.68 17.72 16.49
C PHE A 155 -12.67 17.35 17.57
N GLY A 156 -13.13 16.92 18.75
CA GLY A 156 -12.26 16.36 19.79
C GLY A 156 -11.47 15.14 19.29
N SER A 157 -12.09 14.28 18.48
CA SER A 157 -11.41 13.13 17.86
C SER A 157 -10.37 13.57 16.83
N ILE A 158 -10.69 14.55 15.96
CA ILE A 158 -9.74 15.11 14.99
C ILE A 158 -8.55 15.74 15.73
N PHE A 159 -8.80 16.58 16.73
CA PHE A 159 -7.77 17.22 17.53
C PHE A 159 -6.88 16.19 18.24
N SER A 160 -7.49 15.16 18.85
CA SER A 160 -6.77 14.07 19.50
C SER A 160 -5.89 13.31 18.53
N LEU A 161 -6.36 13.02 17.30
CA LEU A 161 -5.55 12.37 16.26
C LEU A 161 -4.37 13.22 15.81
N LEU A 162 -4.58 14.54 15.64
CA LEU A 162 -3.50 15.46 15.29
C LEU A 162 -2.47 15.58 16.41
N LEU A 163 -2.93 15.72 17.65
CA LEU A 163 -2.06 15.76 18.83
C LEU A 163 -1.27 14.47 18.99
N TYR A 164 -1.92 13.32 18.82
CA TYR A 164 -1.27 12.01 18.81
C TYR A 164 -0.16 11.95 17.76
N GLY A 165 -0.45 12.35 16.52
CA GLY A 165 0.55 12.41 15.45
C GLY A 165 1.73 13.31 15.80
N MET A 166 1.45 14.52 16.30
CA MET A 166 2.49 15.47 16.74
C MET A 166 3.37 14.91 17.87
N LEU A 167 2.77 14.25 18.86
CA LEU A 167 3.49 13.65 19.99
C LEU A 167 4.32 12.44 19.53
N LYS A 168 3.74 11.55 18.73
CA LYS A 168 4.43 10.36 18.19
C LYS A 168 5.65 10.74 17.38
N TYR A 169 5.54 11.73 16.51
CA TYR A 169 6.66 12.16 15.66
C TYR A 169 7.56 13.21 16.30
N ARG A 170 7.35 13.59 17.56
CA ARG A 170 8.27 14.48 18.28
C ARG A 170 9.66 13.85 18.37
N CYS A 171 9.75 12.57 18.71
CA CYS A 171 11.02 11.85 18.77
C CYS A 171 11.66 11.72 17.38
N LEU A 172 10.86 11.41 16.35
CA LEU A 172 11.36 11.33 14.98
C LEU A 172 11.88 12.67 14.47
N LYS A 173 11.19 13.78 14.78
CA LYS A 173 11.64 15.13 14.45
C LYS A 173 12.92 15.52 15.18
N ALA A 174 13.11 15.02 16.40
CA ALA A 174 14.34 15.24 17.16
C ALA A 174 15.54 14.48 16.56
N SER A 175 15.33 13.25 16.07
CA SER A 175 16.39 12.47 15.40
C SER A 175 16.60 12.85 13.93
N LEU A 176 15.56 13.32 13.25
CA LEU A 176 15.56 13.76 11.85
C LEU A 176 14.95 15.17 11.74
N PRO A 177 15.76 16.24 11.92
CA PRO A 177 15.27 17.63 11.91
C PRO A 177 14.55 18.05 10.61
N GLU A 178 14.89 17.40 9.48
CA GLU A 178 14.25 17.64 8.18
C GLU A 178 12.86 17.00 8.05
N PHE A 179 12.45 16.16 9.02
CA PHE A 179 11.11 15.59 9.07
C PHE A 179 10.06 16.68 9.29
N LYS A 180 9.07 16.75 8.38
CA LYS A 180 7.92 17.65 8.50
C LYS A 180 6.66 16.85 8.70
N PHE A 181 5.94 17.09 9.81
CA PHE A 181 4.66 16.43 10.08
C PHE A 181 3.64 16.62 8.94
N ALA A 182 3.68 17.78 8.27
CA ALA A 182 2.85 18.05 7.09
C ALA A 182 3.04 17.03 5.95
N ASP A 183 4.20 16.38 5.85
CA ASP A 183 4.46 15.34 4.85
C ASP A 183 3.65 14.05 5.12
N ALA A 184 3.19 13.83 6.36
CA ALA A 184 2.25 12.74 6.69
C ALA A 184 0.92 12.87 5.95
N PHE A 185 0.55 14.08 5.53
CA PHE A 185 -0.71 14.37 4.83
C PHE A 185 -0.54 14.48 3.32
N LYS A 186 0.69 14.39 2.80
CA LYS A 186 0.92 14.49 1.36
C LYS A 186 0.53 13.21 0.64
N SER A 187 -0.11 13.39 -0.52
CA SER A 187 -0.48 12.33 -1.44
C SER A 187 0.73 11.63 -2.08
N SER A 188 1.85 12.33 -2.29
CA SER A 188 3.13 11.76 -2.76
C SER A 188 4.31 12.37 -2.02
N LEU A 189 5.38 11.59 -1.81
CA LEU A 189 6.66 12.12 -1.34
C LEU A 189 7.72 12.07 -2.45
N PRO A 190 8.63 13.06 -2.50
CA PRO A 190 9.87 12.93 -3.25
C PRO A 190 10.69 11.74 -2.74
N ILE A 191 11.39 11.05 -3.64
CA ILE A 191 12.19 9.86 -3.30
C ILE A 191 13.25 10.19 -2.23
N ARG A 192 13.90 11.34 -2.32
CA ARG A 192 14.86 11.81 -1.30
C ARG A 192 14.28 11.76 0.12
N LYS A 193 13.01 12.17 0.30
CA LYS A 193 12.35 12.10 1.61
C LYS A 193 12.01 10.68 2.03
N ILE A 194 11.63 9.82 1.09
CA ILE A 194 11.37 8.40 1.37
C ILE A 194 12.65 7.72 1.89
N LEU A 195 13.78 7.95 1.22
CA LEU A 195 15.09 7.42 1.62
C LEU A 195 15.55 8.00 2.96
N GLN A 196 15.33 9.29 3.20
CA GLN A 196 15.73 9.95 4.44
C GLN A 196 14.87 9.54 5.64
N TYR A 197 13.55 9.55 5.48
CA TYR A 197 12.63 9.27 6.59
C TYR A 197 12.58 7.79 6.94
N ARG A 198 12.98 6.91 6.02
CA ARG A 198 12.87 5.45 6.16
C ARG A 198 11.42 5.02 6.46
N LEU A 199 10.46 5.82 6.01
CA LEU A 199 9.02 5.64 6.20
C LEU A 199 8.32 5.75 4.85
N ALA A 200 7.49 4.76 4.53
CA ALA A 200 6.83 4.68 3.23
C ALA A 200 5.45 4.02 3.33
N VAL A 201 4.50 4.44 2.49
CA VAL A 201 3.26 3.71 2.21
C VAL A 201 3.33 3.06 0.82
N CYS A 202 2.36 2.21 0.46
CA CYS A 202 2.38 1.42 -0.78
C CYS A 202 2.75 2.21 -2.06
N ARG A 203 2.21 3.42 -2.21
CA ARG A 203 2.53 4.35 -3.31
C ARG A 203 3.98 4.85 -3.32
N ASP A 204 4.58 5.05 -2.15
CA ASP A 204 5.98 5.46 -2.04
C ASP A 204 6.91 4.29 -2.39
N TYR A 205 6.57 3.09 -1.92
CA TYR A 205 7.28 1.86 -2.32
C TYR A 205 7.23 1.68 -3.82
N ALA A 206 6.04 1.71 -4.42
CA ALA A 206 5.89 1.57 -5.87
C ALA A 206 6.69 2.63 -6.65
N LYS A 207 6.66 3.89 -6.20
CA LYS A 207 7.42 4.99 -6.80
C LYS A 207 8.94 4.75 -6.71
N LEU A 208 9.42 4.39 -5.53
CA LEU A 208 10.84 4.08 -5.31
C LEU A 208 11.28 2.88 -6.14
N THR A 209 10.51 1.80 -6.14
CA THR A 209 10.78 0.62 -6.94
C THR A 209 10.86 0.96 -8.42
N ALA A 210 9.90 1.73 -8.96
CA ALA A 210 9.94 2.15 -10.36
C ALA A 210 11.19 3.00 -10.66
N THR A 211 11.57 3.91 -9.76
CA THR A 211 12.77 4.74 -9.90
C THR A 211 14.05 3.89 -9.92
N LEU A 212 14.15 2.91 -9.01
CA LEU A 212 15.27 1.96 -8.95
C LEU A 212 15.33 1.09 -10.21
N LEU A 213 14.20 0.56 -10.69
CA LEU A 213 14.14 -0.23 -11.92
C LEU A 213 14.55 0.57 -13.17
N ILE A 214 14.09 1.82 -13.29
CA ILE A 214 14.52 2.73 -14.37
C ILE A 214 16.02 2.99 -14.27
N SER A 215 16.54 3.18 -13.08
CA SER A 215 17.97 3.44 -12.86
C SER A 215 18.83 2.21 -13.19
N SER A 216 18.35 1.00 -12.86
CA SER A 216 19.07 -0.25 -13.07
C SER A 216 19.03 -0.75 -14.52
N TYR A 217 17.89 -0.63 -15.19
CA TYR A 217 17.66 -1.24 -16.52
C TYR A 217 17.39 -0.23 -17.64
N GLY A 218 17.33 1.06 -17.30
CA GLY A 218 16.80 2.08 -18.19
C GLY A 218 15.32 1.83 -18.51
N LEU A 219 14.89 2.36 -19.64
CA LEU A 219 13.53 2.19 -20.16
C LEU A 219 13.43 1.05 -21.19
N ARG A 220 14.45 0.18 -21.27
CA ARG A 220 14.47 -0.96 -22.21
C ARG A 220 13.41 -1.99 -21.86
N ASN A 221 13.23 -2.24 -20.57
CA ASN A 221 12.19 -3.10 -20.06
C ASN A 221 10.93 -2.27 -19.78
N SER A 222 9.77 -2.84 -20.11
CA SER A 222 8.49 -2.21 -19.78
C SER A 222 8.30 -2.24 -18.26
N ILE A 223 8.10 -1.07 -17.66
CA ILE A 223 7.73 -0.92 -16.25
C ILE A 223 6.24 -0.64 -16.15
N TYR A 224 5.61 -1.22 -15.14
CA TYR A 224 4.18 -1.12 -14.91
C TYR A 224 3.89 -0.72 -13.47
N PHE A 225 2.73 -0.10 -13.26
CA PHE A 225 2.10 0.02 -11.95
C PHE A 225 0.83 -0.80 -11.92
N ILE A 226 0.64 -1.52 -10.83
CA ILE A 226 -0.53 -2.34 -10.58
C ILE A 226 -1.25 -1.73 -9.40
N THR A 227 -2.52 -1.36 -9.59
CA THR A 227 -3.33 -0.77 -8.53
C THR A 227 -4.52 -1.68 -8.22
N ILE A 228 -4.77 -1.87 -6.93
CA ILE A 228 -6.03 -2.39 -6.39
C ILE A 228 -6.52 -1.38 -5.33
N PRO A 229 -7.74 -1.51 -4.79
CA PRO A 229 -8.18 -0.59 -3.76
C PRO A 229 -7.20 -0.53 -2.57
N GLN A 230 -6.79 0.69 -2.22
CA GLN A 230 -5.83 0.99 -1.12
C GLN A 230 -4.42 0.39 -1.26
N HIS A 231 -4.05 -0.17 -2.42
CA HIS A 231 -2.72 -0.71 -2.62
C HIS A 231 -2.20 -0.53 -4.05
N VAL A 232 -0.90 -0.29 -4.15
CA VAL A 232 -0.19 -0.15 -5.42
C VAL A 232 1.18 -0.81 -5.31
N ALA A 233 1.59 -1.46 -6.39
CA ALA A 233 2.91 -2.05 -6.55
C ALA A 233 3.49 -1.69 -7.92
N ALA A 234 4.82 -1.72 -8.03
CA ALA A 234 5.51 -1.61 -9.30
C ALA A 234 5.81 -3.00 -9.86
N ALA A 235 5.91 -3.10 -11.18
CA ALA A 235 6.26 -4.34 -11.86
C ALA A 235 7.16 -4.09 -13.06
N ILE A 236 7.91 -5.12 -13.46
CA ILE A 236 8.79 -5.11 -14.63
C ILE A 236 8.49 -6.33 -15.50
N GLU A 237 8.55 -6.15 -16.81
CA GLU A 237 8.45 -7.23 -17.79
C GLU A 237 9.83 -7.73 -18.20
N ILE A 238 10.05 -9.03 -18.04
CA ILE A 238 11.28 -9.74 -18.38
C ILE A 238 10.87 -11.04 -19.07
N LYS A 239 11.34 -11.26 -20.31
CA LYS A 239 11.04 -12.47 -21.10
C LYS A 239 9.52 -12.79 -21.13
N ASP A 240 8.71 -11.78 -21.48
CA ASP A 240 7.25 -11.87 -21.61
C ASP A 240 6.50 -12.23 -20.31
N LYS A 241 7.18 -12.18 -19.16
CA LYS A 241 6.58 -12.35 -17.84
C LYS A 241 6.68 -11.06 -17.04
N MET A 242 5.59 -10.75 -16.34
CA MET A 242 5.51 -9.59 -15.46
C MET A 242 5.77 -9.99 -14.01
N TYR A 243 6.81 -9.39 -13.43
CA TYR A 243 7.23 -9.58 -12.05
C TYR A 243 6.85 -8.37 -11.23
N VAL A 244 6.09 -8.60 -10.16
CA VAL A 244 5.58 -7.58 -9.24
C VAL A 244 6.51 -7.49 -8.04
N LEU A 245 6.98 -6.28 -7.81
CA LEU A 245 7.83 -5.90 -6.69
C LEU A 245 6.96 -5.10 -5.72
N ASP A 246 6.50 -5.79 -4.68
CA ASP A 246 5.73 -5.22 -3.57
C ASP A 246 6.67 -4.91 -2.39
N GLN A 247 6.11 -4.56 -1.23
CA GLN A 247 6.87 -4.09 -0.05
C GLN A 247 7.77 -5.15 0.60
N SER A 248 7.48 -6.44 0.41
CA SER A 248 8.22 -7.54 1.03
C SER A 248 8.37 -8.72 0.09
N LEU A 249 9.41 -9.53 0.35
CA LEU A 249 9.66 -10.74 -0.41
C LEU A 249 8.55 -11.80 -0.21
N PRO A 250 8.39 -12.74 -1.16
CA PRO A 250 9.08 -12.87 -2.44
C PRO A 250 8.60 -11.90 -3.54
N VAL A 251 9.42 -11.75 -4.58
CA VAL A 251 9.00 -11.22 -5.88
C VAL A 251 7.99 -12.21 -6.48
N MET A 252 6.87 -11.72 -7.02
CA MET A 252 5.79 -12.57 -7.52
C MET A 252 5.55 -12.37 -9.01
N THR A 253 5.06 -13.39 -9.71
CA THR A 253 4.43 -13.18 -11.02
C THR A 253 3.11 -12.41 -10.85
N PHE A 254 2.70 -11.67 -11.87
CA PHE A 254 1.45 -10.90 -11.83
C PHE A 254 0.22 -11.72 -11.40
N ASN A 255 0.08 -12.95 -11.90
CA ASN A 255 -1.05 -13.81 -11.53
C ASN A 255 -0.99 -14.24 -10.07
N LYS A 256 0.20 -14.58 -9.54
CA LYS A 256 0.36 -14.94 -8.13
C LYS A 256 0.13 -13.76 -7.20
N TRP A 257 0.59 -12.57 -7.59
CA TRP A 257 0.31 -11.34 -6.85
C TRP A 257 -1.20 -11.06 -6.75
N ILE A 258 -1.96 -11.24 -7.84
CA ILE A 258 -3.43 -11.09 -7.82
C ILE A 258 -4.07 -12.13 -6.89
N ASN A 259 -3.64 -13.39 -6.98
CA ASN A 259 -4.18 -14.46 -6.15
C ASN A 259 -3.93 -14.18 -4.65
N TYR A 260 -2.71 -13.78 -4.30
CA TYR A 260 -2.33 -13.36 -2.95
C TYR A 260 -3.25 -12.26 -2.42
N TRP A 261 -3.44 -11.18 -3.19
CA TRP A 261 -4.29 -10.08 -2.75
C TRP A 261 -5.77 -10.44 -2.72
N SER A 262 -6.24 -11.32 -3.61
CA SER A 262 -7.61 -11.84 -3.52
C SER A 262 -7.84 -12.61 -2.23
N GLU A 263 -6.87 -13.42 -1.79
CA GLU A 263 -7.00 -14.21 -0.57
C GLU A 263 -6.86 -13.35 0.68
N LYS A 264 -5.87 -12.45 0.70
CA LYS A 264 -5.71 -11.50 1.80
C LYS A 264 -6.95 -10.62 2.01
N LEU A 265 -7.62 -10.24 0.93
CA LEU A 265 -8.87 -9.47 0.96
C LEU A 265 -10.10 -10.35 1.19
N SER A 266 -10.03 -11.68 1.13
CA SER A 266 -11.18 -12.55 1.42
C SER A 266 -11.31 -12.84 2.92
N GLY A 267 -10.18 -12.91 3.65
CA GLY A 267 -10.12 -13.36 5.04
C GLY A 267 -10.47 -12.35 6.14
N SER A 268 -10.56 -11.04 5.86
CA SER A 268 -10.80 -10.02 6.89
C SER A 268 -12.29 -9.69 7.06
N PHE A 269 -12.77 -9.53 8.31
CA PHE A 269 -14.15 -9.09 8.56
C PHE A 269 -14.41 -7.69 7.96
N LEU A 270 -13.45 -6.79 8.15
CA LEU A 270 -13.45 -5.48 7.50
C LEU A 270 -13.46 -5.65 5.99
N SER A 271 -12.73 -6.63 5.43
CA SER A 271 -12.74 -6.87 3.98
C SER A 271 -14.06 -7.44 3.45
N LYS A 272 -14.93 -8.06 4.26
CA LYS A 272 -16.31 -8.38 3.84
C LYS A 272 -17.17 -7.12 3.67
N VAL A 273 -17.06 -6.17 4.60
CA VAL A 273 -17.74 -4.86 4.51
C VAL A 273 -17.16 -4.05 3.34
N TYR A 274 -15.83 -3.95 3.30
CA TYR A 274 -15.12 -3.26 2.23
C TYR A 274 -15.30 -3.94 0.88
N SER A 275 -15.37 -5.26 0.76
CA SER A 275 -15.59 -5.93 -0.54
C SER A 275 -16.97 -5.64 -1.12
N SER A 276 -17.98 -5.41 -0.26
CA SER A 276 -19.30 -4.95 -0.69
C SER A 276 -19.20 -3.53 -1.27
N ILE A 277 -18.47 -2.64 -0.58
CA ILE A 277 -18.20 -1.26 -1.03
C ILE A 277 -17.31 -1.24 -2.29
N TYR A 278 -16.29 -2.08 -2.36
CA TYR A 278 -15.34 -2.17 -3.48
C TYR A 278 -15.94 -2.85 -4.70
N ARG A 279 -16.87 -3.81 -4.55
CA ARG A 279 -17.65 -4.31 -5.69
C ARG A 279 -18.48 -3.19 -6.33
N ILE A 280 -18.90 -2.19 -5.57
CA ILE A 280 -19.60 -1.00 -6.07
C ILE A 280 -18.61 0.01 -6.68
N LEU A 281 -17.45 0.23 -6.04
CA LEU A 281 -16.44 1.20 -6.46
C LEU A 281 -15.46 0.72 -7.55
N GLY A 282 -15.54 -0.53 -7.97
CA GLY A 282 -14.69 -1.12 -9.02
C GLY A 282 -13.38 -1.69 -8.47
N GLY A 283 -13.49 -2.67 -7.56
CA GLY A 283 -12.41 -3.37 -6.86
C GLY A 283 -11.56 -4.27 -7.75
N ASP A 284 -11.16 -3.76 -8.89
CA ASP A 284 -10.49 -4.50 -9.94
C ASP A 284 -9.03 -4.08 -10.03
N VAL A 285 -8.21 -5.00 -10.52
CA VAL A 285 -6.80 -4.77 -10.79
C VAL A 285 -6.67 -3.91 -12.03
N GLN A 286 -6.05 -2.74 -11.88
CA GLN A 286 -5.74 -1.87 -13.01
C GLN A 286 -4.24 -1.88 -13.25
N LEU A 287 -3.87 -2.05 -14.52
CA LEU A 287 -2.48 -2.12 -14.95
C LEU A 287 -2.15 -0.88 -15.81
N TYR A 288 -1.08 -0.19 -15.43
CA TYR A 288 -0.62 1.03 -16.06
C TYR A 288 0.81 0.84 -16.59
N LYS A 289 1.02 0.96 -17.90
CA LYS A 289 2.37 1.02 -18.50
C LYS A 289 3.00 2.38 -18.22
N LEU A 290 4.24 2.40 -17.75
CA LEU A 290 5.06 3.60 -17.78
C LEU A 290 5.52 3.86 -19.22
N ILE A 291 5.33 5.09 -19.69
CA ILE A 291 5.77 5.56 -21.02
C ILE A 291 6.58 6.83 -20.79
N ALA A 292 7.81 6.84 -21.28
CA ALA A 292 8.61 8.05 -21.39
C ALA A 292 8.51 8.59 -22.82
N ASN A 293 8.10 9.85 -22.97
CA ASN A 293 8.06 10.52 -24.26
C ASN A 293 8.59 11.96 -24.10
N ASN A 294 9.62 12.32 -24.86
CA ASN A 294 10.25 13.65 -24.86
C ASN A 294 10.63 14.15 -23.45
N GLY A 295 11.23 13.28 -22.63
CA GLY A 295 11.61 13.60 -21.25
C GLY A 295 10.45 13.71 -20.26
N THR A 296 9.20 13.51 -20.70
CA THR A 296 8.02 13.45 -19.82
C THR A 296 7.64 12.01 -19.55
N ILE A 297 7.42 11.68 -18.28
CA ILE A 297 6.93 10.37 -17.86
C ILE A 297 5.43 10.44 -17.70
N LYS A 298 4.75 9.50 -18.34
CA LYS A 298 3.30 9.33 -18.29
C LYS A 298 2.99 7.86 -18.06
N VAL A 299 1.76 7.59 -17.67
CA VAL A 299 1.24 6.23 -17.64
C VAL A 299 0.11 6.04 -18.63
N ARG A 300 0.04 4.87 -19.23
CA ARG A 300 -1.06 4.43 -20.09
C ARG A 300 -1.72 3.20 -19.47
N LYS A 301 -3.01 3.29 -19.18
CA LYS A 301 -3.79 2.12 -18.74
C LYS A 301 -3.84 1.09 -19.88
N ILE A 302 -3.49 -0.16 -19.58
CA ILE A 302 -3.43 -1.26 -20.57
C ILE A 302 -4.52 -2.27 -20.34
N CYS A 303 -4.67 -2.68 -19.09
CA CYS A 303 -5.48 -3.83 -18.74
C CYS A 303 -6.30 -3.54 -17.50
N TYR A 304 -7.42 -4.25 -17.43
CA TYR A 304 -8.32 -4.32 -16.31
C TYR A 304 -8.62 -5.79 -16.09
N LYS A 305 -8.37 -6.29 -14.87
CA LYS A 305 -8.61 -7.69 -14.50
C LYS A 305 -9.37 -7.72 -13.18
N LYS A 306 -10.46 -8.48 -13.15
CA LYS A 306 -11.24 -8.66 -11.91
C LYS A 306 -10.42 -9.47 -10.89
N LEU A 307 -10.46 -9.05 -9.64
CA LEU A 307 -10.02 -9.88 -8.51
C LEU A 307 -11.02 -11.05 -8.36
N GLY A 308 -10.64 -12.21 -8.89
CA GLY A 308 -11.42 -13.43 -8.77
C GLY A 308 -11.04 -14.19 -7.50
N LYS A 309 -12.02 -14.80 -6.83
CA LYS A 309 -11.74 -15.70 -5.70
C LYS A 309 -10.84 -16.84 -6.16
N VAL A 310 -9.72 -17.03 -5.47
CA VAL A 310 -8.90 -18.24 -5.59
C VAL A 310 -9.73 -19.37 -4.99
N ARG A 311 -10.10 -20.37 -5.81
CA ARG A 311 -10.95 -21.47 -5.35
C ARG A 311 -10.13 -22.54 -4.64
N ASP A 312 -8.98 -22.89 -5.21
CA ASP A 312 -8.09 -23.92 -4.68
C ASP A 312 -6.64 -23.46 -4.76
N ILE A 313 -5.93 -23.52 -3.63
CA ILE A 313 -4.48 -23.33 -3.59
C ILE A 313 -3.87 -24.70 -3.87
N PRO A 314 -3.09 -24.86 -4.95
CA PRO A 314 -2.54 -26.15 -5.30
C PRO A 314 -1.58 -26.63 -4.19
N GLN A 315 -1.60 -27.94 -3.94
CA GLN A 315 -0.58 -28.58 -3.09
C GLN A 315 0.77 -28.46 -3.80
N LEU A 316 1.75 -27.89 -3.10
CA LEU A 316 3.09 -27.68 -3.60
C LEU A 316 3.99 -28.84 -3.21
N ASP A 317 4.97 -29.12 -4.06
CA ASP A 317 6.09 -30.00 -3.74
C ASP A 317 7.04 -29.25 -2.78
N VAL A 318 6.73 -29.34 -1.49
CA VAL A 318 7.47 -28.67 -0.41
C VAL A 318 8.88 -29.23 -0.24
N ASP A 319 9.15 -30.45 -0.70
CA ASP A 319 10.47 -31.07 -0.62
C ASP A 319 11.46 -30.36 -1.54
N ILE A 320 11.04 -30.00 -2.75
CA ILE A 320 11.86 -29.19 -3.67
C ILE A 320 12.23 -27.85 -3.02
N ILE A 321 11.28 -27.18 -2.38
CA ILE A 321 11.50 -25.87 -1.73
C ILE A 321 12.43 -26.06 -0.52
N THR A 322 12.18 -27.08 0.31
CA THR A 322 12.99 -27.42 1.48
C THR A 322 14.45 -27.65 1.09
N ASN A 323 14.69 -28.45 0.04
CA ASN A 323 16.02 -28.73 -0.47
C ASN A 323 16.72 -27.47 -1.00
N LYS A 324 16.02 -26.59 -1.71
CA LYS A 324 16.57 -25.32 -2.19
C LYS A 324 16.95 -24.39 -1.03
N VAL A 325 16.11 -24.29 -0.01
CA VAL A 325 16.38 -23.47 1.18
C VAL A 325 17.57 -24.05 1.94
N ALA A 326 17.59 -25.36 2.20
CA ALA A 326 18.69 -26.03 2.91
C ALA A 326 20.02 -25.86 2.19
N TYR A 327 20.04 -26.07 0.87
CA TYR A 327 21.22 -25.85 0.03
C TYR A 327 21.70 -24.40 0.12
N SER A 328 20.80 -23.42 0.03
CA SER A 328 21.16 -21.99 0.11
C SER A 328 21.71 -21.56 1.48
N LEU A 329 21.41 -22.34 2.53
CA LEU A 329 21.86 -22.12 3.90
C LEU A 329 23.08 -22.97 4.27
N GLY A 330 23.48 -23.93 3.44
CA GLY A 330 24.55 -24.88 3.75
C GLY A 330 24.18 -25.89 4.85
N ILE A 331 22.88 -26.23 4.97
CA ILE A 331 22.38 -27.19 5.97
C ILE A 331 22.52 -28.61 5.41
N SER A 332 23.17 -29.50 6.15
CA SER A 332 23.43 -30.89 5.73
C SER A 332 22.19 -31.80 5.75
N GLN A 333 21.09 -31.36 6.39
CA GLN A 333 19.85 -32.12 6.60
C GLN A 333 20.06 -33.41 7.40
N LEU A 334 21.01 -33.40 8.35
CA LEU A 334 21.32 -34.51 9.23
C LEU A 334 20.83 -34.21 10.64
N SER A 335 19.66 -34.74 11.02
CA SER A 335 19.16 -34.68 12.41
C SER A 335 18.57 -36.02 12.82
N ASN A 336 18.95 -36.48 14.01
CA ASN A 336 18.38 -37.67 14.65
C ASN A 336 17.16 -37.34 15.52
N LYS A 337 16.82 -36.05 15.68
CA LYS A 337 15.64 -35.62 16.46
C LYS A 337 14.38 -35.86 15.65
N SER A 338 13.39 -36.51 16.26
CA SER A 338 12.05 -36.69 15.69
C SER A 338 11.20 -35.42 15.77
N GLU A 339 11.42 -34.59 16.79
CA GLU A 339 10.64 -33.37 17.03
C GLU A 339 11.47 -32.12 16.67
N PRO A 340 10.83 -31.07 16.11
CA PRO A 340 11.48 -29.80 15.85
C PRO A 340 11.70 -29.00 17.14
N ASP A 341 12.80 -28.26 17.21
CA ASP A 341 13.08 -27.36 18.34
C ASP A 341 12.24 -26.08 18.26
N THR A 342 11.84 -25.67 17.05
CA THR A 342 10.93 -24.55 16.83
C THR A 342 10.17 -24.68 15.51
N GLU A 343 8.97 -24.10 15.47
CA GLU A 343 8.14 -24.00 14.27
C GLU A 343 7.87 -22.53 13.95
N ILE A 344 8.14 -22.14 12.71
CA ILE A 344 7.95 -20.78 12.22
C ILE A 344 6.81 -20.78 11.21
N ASN A 345 5.74 -20.05 11.51
CA ASN A 345 4.63 -19.87 10.58
C ASN A 345 4.97 -18.79 9.53
N LEU A 346 4.92 -19.18 8.25
CA LEU A 346 5.18 -18.36 7.08
C LEU A 346 3.87 -18.04 6.36
N LYS A 347 3.11 -17.09 6.90
CA LYS A 347 1.79 -16.69 6.39
C LYS A 347 1.84 -16.31 4.92
N TYR A 348 0.96 -16.92 4.12
CA TYR A 348 0.78 -16.72 2.70
C TYR A 348 1.98 -17.09 1.81
N PHE A 349 2.99 -17.82 2.29
CA PHE A 349 4.13 -18.16 1.43
C PHE A 349 3.75 -19.16 0.33
N ALA A 350 2.82 -20.09 0.58
CA ALA A 350 2.39 -21.06 -0.41
C ALA A 350 1.65 -20.41 -1.59
N ILE A 351 0.74 -19.47 -1.30
CA ILE A 351 -0.01 -18.79 -2.38
C ILE A 351 0.88 -17.89 -3.26
N ARG A 352 2.01 -17.43 -2.74
CA ARG A 352 2.99 -16.59 -3.46
C ARG A 352 3.95 -17.40 -4.34
N TYR A 353 4.10 -18.69 -4.09
CA TYR A 353 5.01 -19.56 -4.84
C TYR A 353 4.55 -19.75 -6.30
N ASP A 354 5.50 -19.67 -7.22
CA ASP A 354 5.37 -20.02 -8.63
C ASP A 354 6.58 -20.84 -9.05
N ARG A 355 6.42 -21.74 -10.02
CA ARG A 355 7.55 -22.51 -10.58
C ARG A 355 8.32 -21.65 -11.57
N ASP A 356 8.96 -20.62 -11.05
CA ASP A 356 9.68 -19.60 -11.79
C ASP A 356 10.96 -19.23 -11.04
N GLU A 357 12.08 -19.17 -11.76
CA GLU A 357 13.42 -18.99 -11.17
C GLU A 357 13.53 -17.72 -10.31
N ILE A 358 12.90 -16.61 -10.71
CA ILE A 358 12.92 -15.35 -9.95
C ILE A 358 12.11 -15.50 -8.65
N VAL A 359 10.93 -16.11 -8.75
CA VAL A 359 10.03 -16.31 -7.59
C VAL A 359 10.67 -17.27 -6.60
N GLU A 360 11.19 -18.40 -7.06
CA GLU A 360 11.86 -19.39 -6.21
C GLU A 360 13.07 -18.79 -5.48
N PHE A 361 13.95 -18.07 -6.20
CA PHE A 361 15.12 -17.43 -5.61
C PHE A 361 14.72 -16.41 -4.53
N SER A 362 13.75 -15.55 -4.83
CA SER A 362 13.28 -14.52 -3.90
C SER A 362 12.52 -15.12 -2.70
N LEU A 363 11.82 -16.26 -2.88
CA LEU A 363 11.16 -17.00 -1.80
C LEU A 363 12.19 -17.65 -0.87
N THR A 364 13.21 -18.29 -1.42
CA THR A 364 14.31 -18.85 -0.62
C THR A 364 14.98 -17.75 0.22
N ARG A 365 15.20 -16.57 -0.36
CA ARG A 365 15.69 -15.39 0.39
C ARG A 365 14.72 -14.91 1.47
N ALA A 366 13.42 -14.89 1.19
CA ALA A 366 12.40 -14.55 2.18
C ALA A 366 12.43 -15.50 3.39
N ILE A 367 12.51 -16.81 3.14
CA ILE A 367 12.57 -17.84 4.19
C ILE A 367 13.85 -17.69 5.02
N LYS A 368 15.00 -17.49 4.34
CA LYS A 368 16.28 -17.23 5.01
C LYS A 368 16.20 -16.00 5.92
N ASN A 369 15.63 -14.90 5.44
CA ASN A 369 15.49 -13.68 6.22
C ASN A 369 14.59 -13.87 7.44
N LYS A 370 13.52 -14.66 7.28
CA LYS A 370 12.62 -14.99 8.39
C LYS A 370 13.33 -15.84 9.44
N LEU A 371 14.06 -16.88 9.03
CA LEU A 371 14.88 -17.69 9.92
C LEU A 371 15.91 -16.85 10.69
N ASP A 372 16.63 -15.98 10.00
CA ASP A 372 17.64 -15.12 10.63
C ASP A 372 17.03 -14.19 11.69
N SER A 373 15.85 -13.63 11.39
CA SER A 373 15.11 -12.76 12.31
C SER A 373 14.58 -13.48 13.55
N GLU A 374 14.09 -14.71 13.41
CA GLU A 374 13.51 -15.48 14.52
C GLU A 374 14.60 -16.15 15.39
N LEU A 375 15.72 -16.52 14.78
CA LEU A 375 16.82 -17.24 15.47
C LEU A 375 17.94 -16.33 15.97
N CYS A 376 17.82 -15.00 15.78
CA CYS A 376 18.79 -14.00 16.24
C CYS A 376 20.24 -14.34 15.84
N GLY A 377 20.46 -14.78 14.60
CA GLY A 377 21.79 -15.14 14.07
C GLY A 377 22.31 -16.54 14.43
N ASN A 378 21.53 -17.38 15.13
CA ASN A 378 21.90 -18.77 15.43
C ASN A 378 21.74 -19.75 14.25
N MET A 379 21.72 -19.24 13.01
CA MET A 379 21.54 -20.02 11.79
C MET A 379 22.52 -21.19 11.64
N ARG A 380 23.74 -21.06 12.18
CA ARG A 380 24.78 -22.09 12.11
C ARG A 380 24.48 -23.36 12.92
N LYS A 381 23.55 -23.29 13.87
CA LYS A 381 23.14 -24.43 14.70
C LYS A 381 22.04 -25.25 14.04
N ILE A 382 21.47 -24.79 12.93
CA ILE A 382 20.39 -25.51 12.24
C ILE A 382 21.00 -26.75 11.57
N THR A 383 20.49 -27.92 11.95
CA THR A 383 20.93 -29.22 11.41
C THR A 383 19.98 -29.76 10.36
N LYS A 384 18.69 -29.44 10.49
CA LYS A 384 17.62 -29.89 9.59
C LYS A 384 16.48 -28.87 9.54
N ILE A 385 15.87 -28.73 8.37
CA ILE A 385 14.62 -27.97 8.19
C ILE A 385 13.61 -28.80 7.40
N GLU A 386 12.34 -28.64 7.74
CA GLU A 386 11.22 -29.25 7.02
C GLU A 386 10.15 -28.20 6.77
N LEU A 387 9.67 -28.09 5.52
CA LEU A 387 8.51 -27.29 5.20
C LEU A 387 7.29 -28.19 5.07
N SER A 388 6.21 -27.79 5.72
CA SER A 388 4.86 -28.30 5.45
C SER A 388 3.96 -27.18 4.96
N GLN A 389 2.92 -27.52 4.21
CA GLN A 389 1.93 -26.57 3.71
C GLN A 389 0.61 -26.77 4.45
N ASP A 390 0.07 -25.68 5.00
CA ASP A 390 -1.31 -25.59 5.46
C ASP A 390 -2.04 -24.51 4.66
N LYS A 391 -2.86 -24.92 3.68
CA LYS A 391 -3.60 -24.04 2.77
C LYS A 391 -2.69 -23.03 2.07
N SER A 392 -2.75 -21.75 2.45
CA SER A 392 -1.99 -20.64 1.89
C SER A 392 -0.62 -20.45 2.54
N ASP A 393 -0.38 -21.10 3.66
CA ASP A 393 0.74 -20.84 4.55
C ASP A 393 1.73 -21.99 4.48
N PHE A 394 2.99 -21.69 4.80
CA PHE A 394 3.96 -22.74 5.12
C PHE A 394 4.23 -22.75 6.63
N THR A 395 4.49 -23.92 7.17
CA THR A 395 5.08 -24.10 8.49
C THR A 395 6.49 -24.64 8.30
N LEU A 396 7.46 -23.93 8.85
CA LEU A 396 8.87 -24.28 8.79
C LEU A 396 9.29 -24.86 10.14
N ALA A 397 9.47 -26.18 10.19
CA ALA A 397 10.01 -26.89 11.32
C ALA A 397 11.54 -26.84 11.28
N VAL A 398 12.18 -26.43 12.38
CA VAL A 398 13.62 -26.23 12.47
C VAL A 398 14.18 -27.12 13.59
N HIS A 399 15.20 -27.91 13.25
CA HIS A 399 15.96 -28.69 14.22
C HIS A 399 17.35 -28.10 14.39
N MET A 400 17.81 -28.03 15.63
CA MET A 400 19.08 -27.47 16.04
C MET A 400 19.96 -28.53 16.70
N SER A 401 21.28 -28.36 16.55
CA SER A 401 22.32 -29.20 17.16
C SER A 401 22.36 -29.12 18.67
#